data_AF-A0AB34FW16-F1
#
_entry.id   AF-A0AB34FW16-F1
#
_cell.length_a   1.000
_cell.length_b   1.000
_cell.length_c   1.000
_cell.angle_alpha   90.00
_cell.angle_beta   90.00
_cell.angle_gamma   90.00
#
_symmetry.space_group_name_H-M   'P 1'
#
loop_
_entity.id
_entity.type
_entity.pdbx_description
1 polymer ?
#
loop_
_entity_poly.entity_id
_entity_poly.type
_entity_poly.pdbx_seq_one_letter_code
_entity_poly.pdbx_strand_id
1 'polypeptide(L)'
;MADKQPPTVVEGATTGDVEDEIPSAAKSAEDRKAASALASLDAANANDDSSAKNVDHDAVNKAMKSLGGAAGAGAQNKKPAAGSAAAVTPVKSVKVDAADVALVVDQLELSKPKATELLRAHDGDAVRAMSAFVTP
;
A
#
# COMPACT_ATOMS: atom_id res chain seq x y z
N MET A 1 -25.11 -58.38 -1.80
CA MET A 1 -23.82 -57.74 -1.47
C MET A 1 -24.12 -56.30 -1.13
N ALA A 2 -24.00 -55.94 0.15
CA ALA A 2 -24.14 -54.57 0.63
C ALA A 2 -22.92 -54.31 1.51
N ASP A 3 -21.89 -53.72 0.90
CA ASP A 3 -20.69 -53.32 1.61
C ASP A 3 -21.03 -52.16 2.53
N LYS A 4 -20.86 -52.34 3.85
CA LYS A 4 -21.06 -51.29 4.84
C LYS A 4 -19.98 -50.22 4.67
N GLN A 5 -20.39 -48.98 4.45
CA GLN A 5 -19.50 -47.82 4.45
C GLN A 5 -18.75 -47.65 5.78
N PRO A 6 -17.50 -47.15 5.75
CA PRO A 6 -16.74 -46.83 6.96
C PRO A 6 -17.36 -45.62 7.70
N PRO A 7 -17.25 -45.57 9.04
CA PRO A 7 -17.96 -44.61 9.90
C PRO A 7 -17.50 -43.15 9.78
N THR A 8 -16.59 -42.83 8.85
CA THR A 8 -15.99 -41.49 8.71
C THR A 8 -16.63 -40.65 7.62
N VAL A 9 -17.65 -41.15 6.92
CA VAL A 9 -18.34 -40.40 5.86
C VAL A 9 -19.81 -40.30 6.22
N VAL A 10 -20.24 -39.10 6.63
CA VAL A 10 -21.65 -38.74 6.81
C VAL A 10 -22.03 -37.84 5.64
N GLU A 11 -22.82 -38.34 4.70
CA GLU A 11 -23.40 -37.52 3.63
C GLU A 11 -24.44 -36.56 4.24
N GLY A 12 -24.16 -35.26 4.17
CA GLY A 12 -25.03 -34.20 4.72
C GLY A 12 -24.31 -32.98 5.31
N ALA A 13 -22.98 -32.94 5.32
CA ALA A 13 -22.19 -31.87 5.95
C ALA A 13 -22.11 -30.52 5.19
N THR A 14 -23.15 -30.11 4.45
CA THR A 14 -23.14 -28.79 3.77
C THR A 14 -24.44 -28.00 3.87
N THR A 15 -25.42 -28.39 4.69
CA THR A 15 -26.64 -27.59 4.87
C THR A 15 -27.04 -27.49 6.34
N GLY A 16 -26.50 -26.49 7.03
CA GLY A 16 -27.06 -26.00 8.29
C GLY A 16 -26.12 -26.05 9.49
N ASP A 17 -25.05 -25.26 9.46
CA ASP A 17 -24.43 -24.68 10.66
C ASP A 17 -23.54 -23.49 10.22
N VAL A 18 -24.18 -22.39 9.80
CA VAL A 18 -23.50 -21.12 9.48
C VAL A 18 -23.87 -20.05 10.52
N GLU A 19 -24.34 -20.45 11.71
CA GLU A 19 -24.89 -19.53 12.70
C GLU A 19 -24.26 -19.67 14.10
N ASP A 20 -23.06 -20.27 14.18
CA ASP A 20 -22.19 -20.22 15.37
C ASP A 20 -20.84 -19.54 15.05
N GLU A 21 -20.82 -18.63 14.08
CA GLU A 21 -19.71 -17.69 13.83
C GLU A 21 -19.83 -16.46 14.76
N ILE A 22 -20.04 -16.72 16.04
CA ILE A 22 -19.86 -15.73 17.11
C ILE A 22 -18.46 -16.04 17.68
N PRO A 23 -17.51 -15.09 17.75
CA PRO A 23 -16.15 -15.38 18.18
C PRO A 23 -16.19 -15.99 19.59
N SER A 24 -16.02 -17.31 19.65
CA SER A 24 -16.21 -18.04 20.90
C SER A 24 -15.13 -17.59 21.86
N ALA A 25 -15.51 -16.86 22.89
CA ALA A 25 -14.62 -16.51 23.99
C ALA A 25 -13.86 -17.77 24.42
N ALA A 26 -12.53 -17.69 24.31
CA ALA A 26 -11.52 -18.69 24.65
C ALA A 26 -12.04 -19.92 25.44
N LYS A 27 -12.12 -21.07 24.76
CA LYS A 27 -12.65 -22.35 25.28
C LYS A 27 -11.82 -22.97 26.42
N SER A 28 -10.63 -22.43 26.73
CA SER A 28 -9.73 -22.94 27.78
C SER A 28 -9.19 -21.81 28.67
N ALA A 29 -8.95 -22.09 29.96
CA ALA A 29 -8.39 -21.10 30.90
C ALA A 29 -7.01 -20.57 30.47
N GLU A 30 -6.19 -21.42 29.86
CA GLU A 30 -4.90 -21.03 29.26
C GLU A 30 -5.09 -20.07 28.08
N ASP A 31 -6.13 -20.28 27.27
CA ASP A 31 -6.40 -19.43 26.10
C ASP A 31 -6.90 -18.04 26.52
N ARG A 32 -7.64 -17.92 27.63
CA ARG A 32 -7.97 -16.62 28.24
C ARG A 32 -6.73 -15.89 28.76
N LYS A 33 -5.78 -16.62 29.33
CA LYS A 33 -4.52 -16.06 29.83
C LYS A 33 -3.60 -15.64 28.68
N ALA A 34 -3.52 -16.44 27.63
CA ALA A 34 -2.81 -16.09 26.40
C ALA A 34 -3.44 -14.87 25.72
N ALA A 35 -4.77 -14.83 25.59
CA ALA A 35 -5.49 -13.68 25.05
C ALA A 35 -5.27 -12.41 25.90
N SER A 36 -5.25 -12.55 27.23
CA SER A 36 -4.99 -11.41 28.14
C SER A 36 -3.54 -10.93 28.04
N ALA A 37 -2.58 -11.83 27.87
CA ALA A 37 -1.18 -11.46 27.67
C ALA A 37 -0.96 -10.78 26.31
N LEU A 38 -1.61 -11.27 25.26
CA LEU A 38 -1.57 -10.65 23.93
C LEU A 38 -2.28 -9.28 23.92
N ALA A 39 -3.44 -9.16 24.57
CA ALA A 39 -4.15 -7.88 24.72
C ALA A 39 -3.33 -6.87 25.55
N SER A 40 -2.59 -7.34 26.56
CA SER A 40 -1.69 -6.47 27.35
C SER A 40 -0.49 -6.01 26.54
N LEU A 41 0.03 -6.85 25.62
CA LEU A 41 1.11 -6.49 24.71
C LEU A 41 0.65 -5.50 23.64
N ASP A 42 -0.55 -5.70 23.08
CA ASP A 42 -1.17 -4.78 22.12
C ASP A 42 -1.49 -3.41 22.77
N ALA A 43 -2.02 -3.41 24.00
CA ALA A 43 -2.22 -2.19 24.77
C ALA A 43 -0.89 -1.49 25.14
N ALA A 44 0.18 -2.23 25.44
CA ALA A 44 1.51 -1.67 25.69
C ALA A 44 2.13 -1.06 24.42
N ASN A 45 1.82 -1.61 23.24
CA ASN A 45 2.28 -1.10 21.95
C ASN A 45 1.43 0.08 21.45
N ALA A 46 0.12 0.08 21.76
CA ALA A 46 -0.79 1.20 21.51
C ALA A 46 -0.51 2.38 22.47
N ASN A 47 -0.09 2.09 23.69
CA ASN A 47 0.35 3.06 24.68
C ASN A 47 1.89 3.19 24.67
N ASP A 48 2.45 3.48 23.48
CA ASP A 48 3.87 3.76 23.14
C ASP A 48 4.52 4.90 23.97
N ASP A 49 3.98 5.23 25.13
CA ASP A 49 4.50 6.19 26.09
C ASP A 49 5.87 5.75 26.67
N SER A 50 6.17 4.45 26.68
CA SER A 50 7.51 3.94 27.08
C SER A 50 8.61 4.19 26.04
N SER A 51 8.26 4.27 24.74
CA SER A 51 9.15 4.66 23.66
C SER A 51 9.23 6.18 23.55
N ALA A 52 8.10 6.87 23.71
CA ALA A 52 8.01 8.34 23.67
C ALA A 52 8.91 9.05 24.70
N LYS A 53 9.20 8.42 25.84
CA LYS A 53 10.07 8.99 26.89
C LYS A 53 11.52 9.20 26.47
N ASN A 54 11.99 8.52 25.42
CA ASN A 54 13.37 8.63 24.92
C ASN A 54 13.43 9.06 23.44
N VAL A 55 12.37 9.69 22.94
CA VAL A 55 12.33 10.21 21.56
C VAL A 55 12.44 11.74 21.60
N ASP A 56 13.45 12.28 20.94
CA ASP A 56 13.52 13.72 20.67
C ASP A 56 12.47 14.07 19.61
N HIS A 57 11.29 14.47 20.09
CA HIS A 57 10.17 14.86 19.23
C HIS A 57 10.51 16.05 18.32
N ASP A 58 11.46 16.91 18.68
CA ASP A 58 11.92 18.01 17.81
C ASP A 58 12.78 17.48 16.67
N ALA A 59 13.68 16.54 16.95
CA ALA A 59 14.45 15.85 15.91
C ALA A 59 13.53 15.08 14.95
N VAL A 60 12.51 14.39 15.46
CA VAL A 60 11.52 13.68 14.64
C VAL A 60 10.70 14.66 13.81
N ASN A 61 10.19 15.73 14.40
CA ASN A 61 9.41 16.74 13.69
C ASN A 61 10.26 17.43 12.60
N LYS A 62 11.54 17.68 12.87
CA LYS A 62 12.48 18.22 11.88
C LYS A 62 12.78 17.23 10.76
N ALA A 63 12.99 15.95 11.09
CA ALA A 63 13.18 14.90 10.10
C ALA A 63 11.92 14.71 9.24
N MET A 64 10.73 14.72 9.84
CA MET A 64 9.44 14.64 9.13
C MET A 64 9.21 15.86 8.23
N LYS A 65 9.52 17.07 8.69
CA LYS A 65 9.49 18.29 7.84
C LYS A 65 10.49 18.21 6.70
N SER A 66 11.67 17.61 6.92
CA SER A 66 12.65 17.39 5.86
C SER A 66 12.21 16.30 4.88
N LEU A 67 11.53 15.25 5.35
CA LEU A 67 11.03 14.15 4.53
C LEU A 67 9.79 14.57 3.73
N GLY A 68 8.87 15.31 4.33
CA GLY A 68 7.73 15.96 3.65
C GLY A 68 8.18 17.11 2.75
N GLY A 69 9.27 17.79 3.10
CA GLY A 69 9.95 18.77 2.25
C GLY A 69 10.61 18.13 1.03
N ALA A 70 11.08 16.87 1.11
CA ALA A 70 11.63 16.17 -0.05
C ALA A 70 10.55 15.69 -1.05
N ALA A 71 9.29 15.53 -0.60
CA ALA A 71 8.16 15.29 -1.49
C ALA A 71 7.59 16.59 -2.12
N GLY A 72 8.06 17.77 -1.69
CA GLY A 72 7.58 19.09 -2.13
C GLY A 72 8.65 20.10 -2.57
N ALA A 73 9.95 19.78 -2.45
CA ALA A 73 11.05 20.68 -2.81
C ALA A 73 11.39 20.61 -4.31
N GLY A 74 10.38 20.88 -5.13
CA GLY A 74 10.54 21.42 -6.47
C GLY A 74 10.43 22.96 -6.44
N ALA A 75 11.08 23.63 -5.48
CA ALA A 75 11.12 25.09 -5.46
C ALA A 75 12.25 25.62 -4.56
N GLN A 76 13.07 26.50 -5.14
CA GLN A 76 14.03 27.43 -4.52
C GLN A 76 15.42 26.90 -4.08
N ASN A 77 16.38 27.13 -4.98
CA ASN A 77 17.76 27.59 -4.71
C ASN A 77 18.53 26.96 -3.54
N LYS A 78 19.26 25.87 -3.82
CA LYS A 78 20.59 25.69 -3.24
C LYS A 78 21.52 24.95 -4.21
N LYS A 79 22.66 25.60 -4.49
CA LYS A 79 23.86 25.15 -5.22
C LYS A 79 24.09 23.63 -5.15
N PRO A 80 24.42 22.93 -6.27
CA PRO A 80 24.61 21.49 -6.24
C PRO A 80 25.89 21.14 -5.48
N ALA A 81 25.78 20.24 -4.51
CA ALA A 81 26.89 19.45 -4.03
C ALA A 81 26.93 18.16 -4.86
N ALA A 82 28.10 17.85 -5.39
CA ALA A 82 28.35 16.75 -6.29
C ALA A 82 28.12 15.38 -5.62
N GLY A 83 27.57 14.44 -6.39
CA GLY A 83 27.66 13.00 -6.10
C GLY A 83 26.35 12.33 -5.73
N SER A 84 25.50 12.06 -6.74
CA SER A 84 24.83 10.77 -6.88
C SER A 84 24.17 10.68 -8.26
N ALA A 85 24.69 9.79 -9.10
CA ALA A 85 24.11 9.46 -10.39
C ALA A 85 22.89 8.56 -10.18
N ALA A 86 21.76 9.18 -9.86
CA ALA A 86 20.46 8.66 -10.19
C ALA A 86 19.79 9.77 -10.99
N ALA A 87 19.51 9.52 -12.26
CA ALA A 87 18.77 10.43 -13.12
C ALA A 87 17.33 10.57 -12.59
N VAL A 88 17.18 11.34 -11.51
CA VAL A 88 15.89 11.91 -11.13
C VAL A 88 15.65 12.98 -12.18
N THR A 89 15.00 12.60 -13.27
CA THR A 89 14.37 13.55 -14.17
C THR A 89 13.53 14.46 -13.27
N PRO A 90 13.81 15.77 -13.22
CA PRO A 90 13.01 16.67 -12.42
C PRO A 90 11.58 16.46 -12.87
N VAL A 91 10.68 16.15 -11.93
CA VAL A 91 9.25 16.04 -12.18
C VAL A 91 8.78 17.45 -12.53
N LYS A 92 9.07 17.87 -13.76
CA LYS A 92 8.48 19.06 -14.35
C LYS A 92 6.99 18.83 -14.21
N SER A 93 6.28 19.84 -13.74
CA SER A 93 4.82 19.88 -13.81
C SER A 93 4.43 19.98 -15.28
N VAL A 94 4.53 18.85 -16.00
CA VAL A 94 4.13 18.72 -17.40
C VAL A 94 2.63 18.87 -17.45
N LYS A 95 2.18 19.89 -18.19
CA LYS A 95 0.76 20.10 -18.49
C LYS A 95 0.38 19.03 -19.51
N VAL A 96 -0.46 18.11 -19.08
CA VAL A 96 -0.98 17.03 -19.94
C VAL A 96 -2.37 17.44 -20.41
N ASP A 97 -2.64 17.31 -21.71
CA ASP A 97 -3.95 17.60 -22.27
C ASP A 97 -4.97 16.51 -21.93
N ALA A 98 -6.23 16.89 -21.68
CA ALA A 98 -7.28 15.95 -21.33
C ALA A 98 -7.68 15.04 -22.50
N ALA A 99 -7.60 15.53 -23.74
CA ALA A 99 -7.86 14.74 -24.93
C ALA A 99 -6.79 13.66 -25.13
N ASP A 100 -5.51 14.00 -24.89
CA ASP A 100 -4.41 13.04 -24.97
C ASP A 100 -4.55 11.94 -23.90
N VAL A 101 -4.98 12.29 -22.68
CA VAL A 101 -5.28 11.29 -21.64
C VAL A 101 -6.41 10.37 -22.09
N ALA A 102 -7.50 10.92 -22.64
CA ALA A 102 -8.64 10.12 -23.10
C ALA A 102 -8.23 9.17 -24.24
N LEU A 103 -7.43 9.67 -25.20
CA LEU A 103 -6.89 8.87 -26.30
C LEU A 103 -6.03 7.72 -25.79
N VAL A 104 -5.09 7.98 -24.87
CA VAL A 104 -4.19 6.95 -24.34
C VAL A 104 -4.94 5.92 -23.49
N VAL A 105 -5.97 6.32 -22.73
CA VAL A 105 -6.84 5.41 -21.99
C VAL A 105 -7.58 4.47 -22.95
N ASP A 106 -8.14 4.99 -24.03
CA ASP A 106 -8.95 4.23 -24.99
C ASP A 106 -8.11 3.30 -25.86
N GLN A 107 -6.96 3.78 -26.36
CA GLN A 107 -6.14 3.04 -27.33
C GLN A 107 -5.18 2.04 -26.70
N LEU A 108 -4.68 2.30 -25.48
CA LEU A 108 -3.76 1.39 -24.78
C LEU A 108 -4.44 0.62 -23.64
N GLU A 109 -5.76 0.79 -23.48
CA GLU A 109 -6.58 0.19 -22.40
C GLU A 109 -5.99 0.42 -20.99
N LEU A 110 -5.36 1.58 -20.79
CA LEU A 110 -4.76 1.96 -19.51
C LEU A 110 -5.78 2.67 -18.62
N SER A 111 -5.69 2.46 -17.32
CA SER A 111 -6.46 3.28 -16.38
C SER A 111 -6.03 4.75 -16.47
N LYS A 112 -6.96 5.68 -16.24
CA LYS A 112 -6.70 7.13 -16.23
C LYS A 112 -5.42 7.55 -15.49
N PRO A 113 -5.11 7.05 -14.27
CA PRO A 113 -3.87 7.42 -13.59
C PRO A 113 -2.61 6.94 -14.34
N LYS A 114 -2.64 5.74 -14.94
CA LYS A 114 -1.51 5.19 -15.71
C LYS A 114 -1.29 5.94 -17.02
N ALA A 115 -2.36 6.32 -17.71
CA ALA A 115 -2.27 7.15 -18.90
C ALA A 115 -1.65 8.53 -18.58
N THR A 116 -2.07 9.18 -17.49
CA THR A 116 -1.48 10.47 -17.08
C THR A 116 -0.02 10.36 -16.66
N GLU A 117 0.37 9.24 -16.06
CA GLU A 117 1.77 8.97 -15.68
C GLU A 117 2.64 8.78 -16.93
N LEU A 118 2.17 7.98 -17.90
CA LEU A 118 2.86 7.75 -19.17
C LEU A 118 3.05 9.07 -19.94
N LEU A 119 2.00 9.87 -20.08
CA LEU A 119 2.10 11.18 -20.75
C LEU A 119 3.08 12.11 -20.02
N ARG A 120 3.06 12.13 -18.68
CA ARG A 120 4.00 12.96 -17.89
C ARG A 120 5.45 12.51 -18.07
N ALA A 121 5.70 11.20 -18.20
CA ALA A 121 7.03 10.64 -18.45
C ALA A 121 7.59 11.03 -19.83
N HIS A 122 6.71 11.36 -20.79
CA HIS A 122 7.07 11.72 -22.16
C HIS A 122 6.78 13.20 -22.49
N ASP A 123 6.90 14.10 -21.51
CA ASP A 123 6.71 15.55 -21.65
C ASP A 123 5.33 15.97 -22.22
N GLY A 124 4.32 15.10 -22.07
CA GLY A 124 2.95 15.35 -22.53
C GLY A 124 2.70 14.96 -23.98
N ASP A 125 3.68 14.34 -24.65
CA ASP A 125 3.57 13.93 -26.05
C ASP A 125 2.94 12.53 -26.17
N ALA A 126 1.69 12.48 -26.62
CA ALA A 126 0.95 11.24 -26.82
C ALA A 126 1.59 10.32 -27.87
N VAL A 127 2.13 10.86 -28.96
CA VAL A 127 2.74 10.04 -30.03
C VAL A 127 4.02 9.38 -29.51
N ARG A 128 4.85 10.15 -28.80
CA ARG A 128 6.07 9.64 -28.20
C ARG A 128 5.78 8.62 -27.10
N ALA A 129 4.77 8.88 -26.27
CA ALA A 129 4.31 7.96 -25.23
C ALA A 129 3.83 6.62 -25.81
N MET A 130 2.94 6.66 -26.81
CA MET A 130 2.41 5.46 -27.46
C MET A 130 3.50 4.67 -28.19
N SER A 131 4.41 5.37 -28.88
CA SER A 131 5.53 4.73 -29.58
C SER A 131 6.49 4.04 -28.62
N ALA A 132 6.80 4.68 -27.48
CA ALA A 132 7.64 4.10 -26.45
C ALA A 132 6.97 2.88 -25.78
N PHE A 133 5.65 2.92 -25.58
CA PHE A 133 4.90 1.85 -24.93
C PHE A 133 4.90 0.53 -25.72
N VAL A 134 4.88 0.60 -27.06
CA VAL A 134 4.85 -0.59 -27.93
C VAL A 134 6.24 -1.10 -28.34
N THR A 135 7.30 -0.39 -27.97
CA THR A 135 8.68 -0.81 -28.23
C THR A 135 9.11 -1.80 -27.13
N PRO A 136 9.61 -3.01 -27.48
CA PRO A 136 9.95 -4.06 -26.51
C PRO A 136 11.14 -3.71 -25.59
#